data_AF-A0A1H0X329-F1
#
_entry.id   AF-A0A1H0X329-F1
#
_cell.length_a   1.000
_cell.length_b   1.000
_cell.length_c   1.000
_cell.angle_alpha   90.00
_cell.angle_beta   90.00
_cell.angle_gamma   90.00
#
_symmetry.space_group_name_H-M   'P 1'
#
loop_
_entity.id
_entity.type
_entity.pdbx_description
1 polymer ?
#
loop_
_entity_poly.entity_id
_entity_poly.type
_entity_poly.pdbx_seq_one_letter_code
_entity_poly.pdbx_strand_id
1 'polypeptide(L)'
;MGVSARNMLNAIADGEEDPEIQANFAQRTLKKKKEELELALKGYISSHQRLMLKTILKHIDFLSEQIEMLDSEVAERVSSHQEDIDLLDSIPGIARRMAEQILSEIGTDIRNQFPSAAHMCSWAGLDLGIMKVPGRGNQLKRKKETNT
;
A
#
# COMPACT_ATOMS: atom_id res chain seq x y z
N MET A 1 -4.15 11.83 0.57
CA MET A 1 -3.89 13.28 0.77
C MET A 1 -4.56 13.74 2.07
N GLY A 2 -4.04 14.77 2.74
CA GLY A 2 -4.68 15.32 3.93
C GLY A 2 -5.97 16.10 3.60
N VAL A 3 -6.97 16.01 4.47
CA VAL A 3 -8.32 16.61 4.27
C VAL A 3 -8.25 18.11 4.00
N SER A 4 -7.41 18.85 4.72
CA SER A 4 -7.25 20.30 4.51
C SER A 4 -6.73 20.64 3.12
N ALA A 5 -5.68 19.96 2.66
CA ALA A 5 -5.11 20.21 1.34
C ALA A 5 -6.12 19.87 0.24
N ARG A 6 -6.88 18.78 0.41
CA ARG A 6 -7.92 18.41 -0.56
C ARG A 6 -9.04 19.44 -0.64
N ASN A 7 -9.49 19.94 0.51
CA ASN A 7 -10.53 20.98 0.55
C ASN A 7 -10.06 22.30 -0.08
N MET A 8 -8.82 22.73 0.18
CA MET A 8 -8.23 23.92 -0.45
C MET A 8 -8.16 23.77 -1.98
N LEU A 9 -7.66 22.63 -2.46
CA LEU A 9 -7.56 22.36 -3.90
C LEU A 9 -8.94 22.27 -4.58
N ASN A 10 -9.95 21.72 -3.90
CA ASN A 10 -11.33 21.72 -4.39
C ASN A 10 -11.88 23.15 -4.49
N ALA A 11 -11.69 23.99 -3.47
CA ALA A 11 -12.11 25.39 -3.51
C ALA A 11 -11.46 26.14 -4.70
N ILE A 12 -10.17 25.95 -4.90
CA ILE A 12 -9.45 26.48 -6.07
C ILE A 12 -10.03 25.90 -7.37
N ALA A 13 -10.30 24.61 -7.46
CA ALA A 13 -10.86 23.99 -8.67
C ALA A 13 -12.26 24.53 -9.00
N ASP A 14 -13.04 24.92 -7.98
CA ASP A 14 -14.42 25.41 -8.12
C ASP A 14 -14.53 26.92 -8.38
N GLY A 15 -13.42 27.66 -8.33
CA GLY A 15 -13.41 29.07 -8.68
C GLY A 15 -13.09 30.02 -7.53
N GLU A 16 -12.85 29.52 -6.32
CA GLU A 16 -12.48 30.37 -5.19
C GLU A 16 -11.15 31.08 -5.47
N GLU A 17 -11.08 32.37 -5.19
CA GLU A 17 -9.90 33.23 -5.40
C GLU A 17 -9.42 33.87 -4.11
N ASP A 18 -10.26 33.91 -3.07
CA ASP A 18 -9.90 34.48 -1.79
C ASP A 18 -8.98 33.53 -1.01
N PRO A 19 -7.69 33.90 -0.80
CA PRO A 19 -6.75 33.08 -0.06
C PRO A 19 -7.16 32.90 1.41
N GLU A 20 -7.93 33.82 2.00
CA GLU A 20 -8.41 33.71 3.37
C GLU A 20 -9.49 32.61 3.48
N ILE A 21 -10.42 32.57 2.53
CA ILE A 21 -11.45 31.52 2.43
C ILE A 21 -10.78 30.16 2.23
N GLN A 22 -9.78 30.08 1.36
CA GLN A 22 -9.03 28.84 1.12
C GLN A 22 -8.23 28.41 2.37
N ALA A 23 -7.51 29.33 3.02
CA ALA A 23 -6.73 29.02 4.21
C ALA A 23 -7.60 28.61 5.41
N ASN A 24 -8.86 29.03 5.47
CA ASN A 24 -9.83 28.61 6.49
C ASN A 24 -10.13 27.10 6.47
N PHE A 25 -9.85 26.38 5.38
CA PHE A 25 -9.94 24.91 5.34
C PHE A 25 -8.81 24.20 6.12
N ALA A 26 -7.84 24.94 6.66
CA ALA A 26 -6.78 24.40 7.50
C ALA A 26 -7.34 23.77 8.79
N GLN A 27 -6.96 22.53 9.08
CA GLN A 27 -7.38 21.80 10.27
C GLN A 27 -6.19 21.44 11.15
N ARG A 28 -6.46 21.26 12.46
CA ARG A 28 -5.50 20.81 13.46
C ARG A 28 -4.21 21.66 13.46
N THR A 29 -3.06 21.05 13.24
CA THR A 29 -1.75 21.69 13.26
C THR A 29 -1.56 22.71 12.14
N LEU A 30 -2.27 22.56 11.01
CA LEU A 30 -2.21 23.52 9.90
C LEU A 30 -2.87 24.86 10.23
N LYS A 31 -3.77 24.93 11.22
CA LYS A 31 -4.35 26.21 11.67
C LYS A 31 -3.29 27.18 12.17
N LYS A 32 -2.21 26.67 12.78
CA LYS A 32 -1.09 27.48 13.26
C LYS A 32 -0.32 28.16 12.12
N LYS A 33 -0.49 27.68 10.88
CA LYS A 33 0.20 28.16 9.67
C LYS A 33 -0.73 28.92 8.73
N LYS A 34 -1.87 29.43 9.22
CA LYS A 34 -2.88 30.07 8.37
C LYS A 34 -2.27 31.24 7.57
N GLU A 35 -1.48 32.09 8.21
CA GLU A 35 -0.81 33.23 7.55
C GLU A 35 0.15 32.79 6.45
N GLU A 36 0.93 31.73 6.68
CA GLU A 36 1.81 31.14 5.66
C GLU A 36 1.02 30.54 4.49
N LEU A 37 -0.14 29.92 4.78
CA LEU A 37 -1.02 29.35 3.78
C LEU A 37 -1.68 30.43 2.93
N GLU A 38 -2.17 31.52 3.52
CA GLU A 38 -2.69 32.67 2.76
C GLU A 38 -1.63 33.23 1.82
N LEU A 39 -0.37 33.33 2.29
CA LEU A 39 0.73 33.77 1.44
C LEU A 39 1.01 32.79 0.29
N ALA A 40 0.97 31.49 0.55
CA ALA A 40 1.21 30.45 -0.45
C ALA A 40 0.06 30.30 -1.46
N LEU A 41 -1.16 30.65 -1.06
CA LEU A 41 -2.37 30.57 -1.88
C LEU A 41 -2.61 31.84 -2.70
N LYS A 42 -1.85 32.92 -2.47
CA LYS A 42 -1.80 34.09 -3.34
C LYS A 42 -1.15 33.72 -4.68
N GLY A 43 -1.99 33.46 -5.67
CA GLY A 43 -1.57 33.18 -7.03
C GLY A 43 -2.72 33.32 -8.02
N TYR A 44 -2.38 33.44 -9.31
CA TYR A 44 -3.37 33.50 -10.38
C TYR A 44 -3.53 32.11 -10.99
N ILE A 45 -4.73 31.55 -10.90
CA ILE A 45 -5.07 30.26 -11.50
C ILE A 45 -6.10 30.49 -12.60
N SER A 46 -5.68 30.23 -13.84
CA SER A 46 -6.54 30.42 -15.01
C SER A 46 -7.68 29.40 -15.06
N SER A 47 -8.75 29.71 -15.81
CA SER A 47 -9.86 28.78 -16.03
C SER A 47 -9.39 27.42 -16.58
N HIS A 48 -8.38 27.40 -17.45
CA HIS A 48 -7.78 26.18 -17.97
C HIS A 48 -7.08 25.36 -16.87
N GLN A 49 -6.32 26.02 -16.00
CA GLN A 49 -5.66 25.35 -14.87
C GLN A 49 -6.68 24.79 -13.86
N ARG A 50 -7.78 25.51 -13.60
CA ARG A 50 -8.87 24.99 -12.76
C ARG A 50 -9.51 23.74 -13.37
N LEU A 51 -9.74 23.73 -14.67
CA LEU A 51 -10.25 22.56 -15.38
C LEU A 51 -9.31 21.35 -15.26
N MET A 52 -8.01 21.56 -15.45
CA MET A 52 -6.99 20.51 -15.27
C MET A 52 -6.96 20.00 -13.84
N LEU A 53 -6.96 20.90 -12.85
CA LEU A 53 -6.97 20.55 -11.43
C LEU A 53 -8.21 19.71 -11.07
N LYS A 54 -9.39 20.15 -11.51
CA LYS A 54 -10.66 19.43 -11.30
C LYS A 54 -10.62 18.02 -11.91
N THR A 55 -10.01 17.88 -13.09
CA THR A 55 -9.87 16.58 -13.78
C THR A 55 -8.97 15.65 -12.98
N ILE A 56 -7.82 16.13 -12.51
CA ILE A 56 -6.88 15.34 -11.69
C ILE A 56 -7.52 14.95 -10.35
N LEU A 57 -8.22 15.87 -9.69
CA LEU A 57 -8.90 15.60 -8.42
C LEU A 57 -9.97 14.50 -8.56
N LYS A 58 -10.75 14.53 -9.65
CA LYS A 58 -11.70 13.45 -9.99
C LYS A 58 -11.02 12.12 -10.24
N HIS A 59 -9.90 12.09 -10.95
CA HIS A 59 -9.14 10.86 -11.16
C HIS A 59 -8.63 10.27 -9.84
N ILE A 60 -8.21 11.12 -8.91
CA ILE A 60 -7.78 10.68 -7.59
C ILE A 60 -8.96 10.05 -6.82
N ASP A 61 -10.14 10.67 -6.87
CA ASP A 61 -11.34 10.11 -6.21
C ASP A 61 -11.70 8.76 -6.83
N PHE A 62 -11.80 8.69 -8.16
CA PHE A 62 -12.07 7.45 -8.87
C PHE A 62 -11.09 6.34 -8.49
N LEU A 63 -9.78 6.62 -8.52
CA LEU A 63 -8.78 5.61 -8.16
C LEU A 63 -8.88 5.20 -6.67
N SER A 64 -9.25 6.13 -5.79
CA SER A 64 -9.45 5.81 -4.37
C SER A 64 -10.64 4.88 -4.17
N GLU A 65 -11.76 5.16 -4.85
CA GLU A 65 -12.95 4.29 -4.84
C GLU A 65 -12.63 2.90 -5.42
N GLN A 66 -11.89 2.85 -6.53
CA GLN A 66 -11.48 1.58 -7.13
C GLN A 66 -10.56 0.78 -6.19
N ILE A 67 -9.66 1.44 -5.46
CA ILE A 67 -8.81 0.78 -4.45
C ILE A 67 -9.69 0.20 -3.33
N GLU A 68 -10.64 0.96 -2.79
CA GLU A 68 -11.53 0.49 -1.71
C GLU A 68 -12.40 -0.69 -2.15
N MET A 69 -12.93 -0.64 -3.37
CA MET A 69 -13.69 -1.74 -3.96
C MET A 69 -12.83 -3.01 -4.07
N LEU A 70 -11.60 -2.88 -4.59
CA LEU A 70 -10.69 -4.02 -4.75
C LEU A 70 -10.20 -4.55 -3.41
N ASP A 71 -9.89 -3.69 -2.44
CA ASP A 71 -9.49 -4.10 -1.09
C ASP A 71 -10.65 -4.87 -0.41
N SER A 72 -11.91 -4.45 -0.60
CA SER A 72 -13.10 -5.16 -0.08
C SER A 72 -13.28 -6.53 -0.74
N GLU A 73 -13.12 -6.60 -2.06
CA GLU A 73 -13.21 -7.84 -2.83
C GLU A 73 -12.11 -8.85 -2.44
N VAL A 74 -10.89 -8.38 -2.18
CA VAL A 74 -9.80 -9.22 -1.66
C VAL A 74 -10.17 -9.75 -0.27
N ALA A 75 -10.63 -8.89 0.64
CA ALA A 75 -11.05 -9.31 1.97
C ALA A 75 -12.16 -10.39 1.93
N GLU A 76 -13.12 -10.26 1.01
CA GLU A 76 -14.17 -11.26 0.82
C GLU A 76 -13.61 -12.60 0.32
N ARG A 77 -12.75 -12.58 -0.70
CA ARG A 77 -12.16 -13.82 -1.25
C ARG A 77 -11.28 -14.57 -0.26
N VAL A 78 -10.55 -13.84 0.58
CA VAL A 78 -9.63 -14.44 1.55
C VAL A 78 -10.29 -14.73 2.90
N SER A 79 -11.57 -14.37 3.08
CA SER A 79 -12.34 -14.60 4.32
C SER A 79 -12.30 -16.05 4.85
N SER A 80 -12.25 -17.03 3.94
CA SER A 80 -12.15 -18.46 4.27
C SER A 80 -10.78 -18.90 4.81
N HIS A 81 -9.76 -18.05 4.68
CA HIS A 81 -8.36 -18.31 5.07
C HIS A 81 -7.87 -17.29 6.10
N GLN A 82 -8.78 -16.73 6.89
CA GLN A 82 -8.46 -15.70 7.88
C GLN A 82 -7.46 -16.21 8.94
N GLU A 83 -7.54 -17.48 9.32
CA GLU A 83 -6.59 -18.09 10.26
C GLU A 83 -5.15 -18.09 9.72
N ASP A 84 -4.98 -18.37 8.42
CA ASP A 84 -3.67 -18.34 7.77
C ASP A 84 -3.14 -16.90 7.64
N ILE A 85 -4.01 -15.93 7.33
CA ILE A 85 -3.65 -14.51 7.31
C ILE A 85 -3.18 -14.06 8.69
N ASP A 86 -3.92 -14.38 9.75
CA ASP A 86 -3.61 -13.95 11.12
C ASP A 86 -2.28 -14.55 11.59
N LEU A 87 -1.98 -15.79 11.19
CA LEU A 87 -0.70 -16.42 11.46
C LEU A 87 0.45 -15.71 10.75
N LEU A 88 0.29 -15.34 9.47
CA LEU A 88 1.28 -14.58 8.72
C LEU A 88 1.45 -13.15 9.26
N ASP A 89 0.37 -12.49 9.66
CA ASP A 89 0.38 -11.15 10.27
C ASP A 89 1.13 -11.13 11.61
N SER A 90 1.12 -12.24 12.35
CA SER A 90 1.88 -12.39 13.59
C SER A 90 3.41 -12.31 13.40
N ILE A 91 3.90 -12.50 12.17
CA ILE A 91 5.33 -12.41 11.85
C ILE A 91 5.73 -10.93 11.75
N PRO A 92 6.68 -10.45 12.56
CA PRO A 92 7.11 -9.07 12.52
C PRO A 92 7.58 -8.65 11.13
N GLY A 93 6.97 -7.58 10.59
CA GLY A 93 7.32 -7.01 9.29
C GLY A 93 6.52 -7.54 8.10
N ILE A 94 5.64 -8.54 8.27
CA ILE A 94 4.71 -8.98 7.21
C ILE A 94 3.53 -8.02 7.15
N ALA A 95 2.81 -7.81 8.26
CA ALA A 95 1.54 -7.08 8.27
C ALA A 95 0.46 -7.72 7.37
N ARG A 96 -0.81 -7.50 7.73
CA ARG A 96 -1.97 -8.13 7.07
C ARG A 96 -1.97 -8.04 5.54
N ARG A 97 -1.65 -6.88 4.97
CA ARG A 97 -1.65 -6.69 3.51
C ARG A 97 -0.61 -7.56 2.80
N MET A 98 0.56 -7.79 3.41
CA MET A 98 1.54 -8.71 2.83
C MET A 98 1.15 -10.16 3.07
N ALA A 99 0.50 -10.49 4.18
CA ALA A 99 -0.04 -11.82 4.41
C ALA A 99 -1.06 -12.20 3.31
N GLU A 100 -1.99 -11.29 2.98
CA GLU A 100 -2.95 -11.46 1.89
C GLU A 100 -2.25 -11.62 0.53
N GLN A 101 -1.23 -10.79 0.24
CA GLN A 101 -0.44 -10.93 -0.98
C GLN A 101 0.31 -12.26 -1.06
N ILE A 102 1.00 -12.65 0.00
CA ILE A 102 1.72 -13.94 0.07
C ILE A 102 0.75 -15.08 -0.22
N LEU A 103 -0.42 -15.10 0.44
CA LEU A 103 -1.42 -16.14 0.23
C LEU A 103 -1.97 -16.13 -1.20
N SER A 104 -2.13 -14.96 -1.82
CA SER A 104 -2.55 -14.85 -3.23
C SER A 104 -1.50 -15.38 -4.22
N GLU A 105 -0.20 -15.25 -3.89
CA GLU A 105 0.91 -15.67 -4.76
C GLU A 105 1.22 -17.17 -4.62
N ILE A 106 1.18 -17.71 -3.40
CA ILE A 106 1.45 -19.13 -3.13
C ILE A 106 0.20 -20.02 -3.28
N GLY A 107 -0.99 -19.40 -3.33
CA GLY A 107 -2.28 -20.09 -3.33
C GLY A 107 -2.64 -20.74 -1.99
N THR A 108 -3.83 -21.31 -1.93
CA THR A 108 -4.39 -21.88 -0.69
C THR A 108 -4.03 -23.34 -0.46
N ASP A 109 -3.53 -24.04 -1.49
CA ASP A 109 -3.14 -25.45 -1.43
C ASP A 109 -1.62 -25.64 -1.34
N ILE A 110 -1.03 -25.10 -0.29
CA ILE A 110 0.43 -25.07 -0.11
C ILE A 110 1.03 -26.49 -0.03
N ARG A 111 0.31 -27.44 0.57
CA ARG A 111 0.79 -28.82 0.80
C ARG A 111 0.94 -29.61 -0.49
N ASN A 112 0.05 -29.43 -1.45
CA ASN A 112 0.14 -30.14 -2.73
C ASN A 112 1.06 -29.42 -3.72
N GLN A 113 1.22 -28.10 -3.58
CA GLN A 113 2.10 -27.31 -4.45
C GLN A 113 3.59 -27.44 -4.08
N PHE A 114 3.92 -27.54 -2.79
CA PHE A 114 5.30 -27.62 -2.33
C PHE A 114 5.57 -28.87 -1.49
N PRO A 115 6.51 -29.74 -1.92
CA PRO A 115 6.87 -30.95 -1.16
C PRO A 115 7.46 -30.66 0.23
N SER A 116 8.09 -29.50 0.42
CA SER A 116 8.59 -29.04 1.71
C SER A 116 8.80 -27.53 1.76
N ALA A 117 8.92 -26.97 2.96
CA ALA A 117 9.25 -25.56 3.16
C ALA A 117 10.55 -25.14 2.43
N ALA A 118 11.50 -26.07 2.27
CA ALA A 118 12.73 -25.79 1.54
C ALA A 118 12.50 -25.54 0.04
N HIS A 119 11.56 -26.26 -0.56
CA HIS A 119 11.18 -26.06 -1.96
C HIS A 119 10.44 -24.72 -2.14
N MET A 120 9.57 -24.36 -1.19
CA MET A 120 8.91 -23.05 -1.18
C MET A 120 9.94 -21.91 -1.07
N CYS A 121 10.90 -21.98 -0.14
CA CYS A 121 11.93 -20.95 0.00
C CYS A 121 12.82 -20.86 -1.26
N SER A 122 13.17 -21.99 -1.87
CA SER A 122 13.91 -22.00 -3.13
C SER A 122 13.10 -21.36 -4.28
N TRP A 123 11.78 -21.57 -4.32
CA TRP A 123 10.90 -20.93 -5.31
C TRP A 123 10.81 -19.41 -5.07
N ALA A 124 10.70 -18.99 -3.81
CA ALA A 124 10.70 -17.59 -3.42
C ALA A 124 12.07 -16.88 -3.57
N GLY A 125 13.11 -17.59 -4.06
CA GLY A 125 14.46 -17.05 -4.20
C GLY A 125 15.17 -16.77 -2.87
N LEU A 126 14.68 -17.35 -1.77
CA LEU A 126 15.24 -17.22 -0.44
C LEU A 126 16.29 -18.31 -0.17
N ASP A 127 17.49 -17.91 0.27
CA ASP A 127 18.50 -18.86 0.75
C ASP A 127 18.21 -19.28 2.20
N LEU A 128 17.90 -20.57 2.38
CA LEU A 128 17.68 -21.20 3.68
C LEU A 128 18.94 -21.22 4.56
N GLY A 129 20.12 -20.96 4.00
CA GLY A 129 21.40 -20.97 4.73
C GLY A 129 21.48 -19.99 5.91
N ILE A 130 20.58 -19.01 5.98
CA ILE A 130 20.57 -17.95 7.01
C ILE A 130 19.57 -18.26 8.15
N MET A 131 18.58 -19.14 7.93
CA MET A 131 17.60 -19.52 8.96
C MET A 131 18.17 -20.57 9.91
N LYS A 132 18.99 -20.10 10.86
CA LYS A 132 19.51 -20.94 11.94
C LYS A 132 18.41 -21.15 12.98
N VAL A 133 17.58 -22.18 12.78
CA VAL A 133 16.75 -22.71 13.86
C VAL A 133 17.71 -23.26 14.93
N PRO A 134 17.62 -22.86 16.22
CA PRO A 134 18.50 -23.40 17.24
C PRO A 134 18.25 -24.91 17.37
N GLY A 135 19.23 -25.73 16.96
CA GLY A 135 19.23 -27.17 17.26
C GLY A 135 19.08 -28.18 16.10
N ARG A 136 19.03 -27.79 14.81
CA ARG A 136 19.12 -28.78 13.71
C ARG A 136 20.41 -28.63 12.91
N GLY A 137 21.24 -29.67 12.96
CA GLY A 137 22.47 -29.79 12.18
C GLY A 137 22.20 -30.01 10.69
N ASN A 138 22.95 -29.29 9.84
CA ASN A 138 22.88 -29.34 8.38
C ASN A 138 22.99 -30.77 7.83
N GLN A 139 22.00 -31.22 7.05
CA GLN A 139 22.14 -32.38 6.18
C GLN A 139 21.52 -32.12 4.81
N LEU A 140 22.21 -31.37 3.96
CA LEU A 140 22.00 -31.42 2.50
C LEU A 140 23.36 -31.30 1.79
N LYS A 141 23.97 -32.45 1.49
CA LYS A 141 25.15 -32.55 0.60
C LYS A 141 24.67 -32.46 -0.85
N ARG A 142 25.05 -31.40 -1.59
CA ARG A 142 24.98 -31.38 -3.06
C ARG A 142 26.15 -32.21 -3.62
N LYS A 143 25.86 -33.33 -4.29
CA LYS A 143 26.83 -34.02 -5.16
C LYS A 143 27.03 -33.16 -6.40
N LYS A 144 28.27 -32.74 -6.67
CA LYS A 144 28.67 -32.18 -7.97
C LYS A 144 28.87 -33.36 -8.92
N GLU A 145 28.04 -33.46 -9.95
CA GLU A 145 28.34 -34.29 -11.12
C GLU A 145 29.37 -33.54 -11.96
N THR A 146 30.60 -34.04 -11.99
CA THR A 146 31.61 -33.70 -12.97
C THR A 146 31.39 -34.62 -14.17
N ASN A 147 30.90 -34.07 -15.29
CA ASN A 147 30.98 -34.75 -16.58
C ASN A 147 32.35 -34.48 -17.20
N THR A 148 33.05 -35.58 -17.50
CA THR A 148 34.21 -35.67 -18.41
C THR A 148 33.73 -35.73 -19.85
#